data_AF-A0A090X6J5-F1
#
_entry.id   AF-A0A090X6J5-F1
#
_cell.length_a   1.000
_cell.length_b   1.000
_cell.length_c   1.000
_cell.angle_alpha   90.00
_cell.angle_beta   90.00
_cell.angle_gamma   90.00
#
_symmetry.space_group_name_H-M   'P 1'
#
loop_
_entity.id
_entity.type
_entity.pdbx_description
1 polymer ?
#
loop_
_entity_poly.entity_id
_entity_poly.type
_entity_poly.pdbx_seq_one_letter_code
_entity_poly.pdbx_strand_id
1 'polypeptide(L)'
;MKAGTAQKLVLNMITTSTMIQLGGHIKGNKMVDMQLSNNKLFDRGTKMIMAELDIPRTEAETLLQTYKNVRLAIQNYNNGR
;
A
#
# COMPACT_ATOMS: atom_id res chain seq x y z
N MET A 1 -12.44 -23.94 19.00
CA MET A 1 -11.43 -22.89 18.70
C MET A 1 -10.50 -23.25 17.54
N LYS A 2 -10.02 -24.51 17.37
CA LYS A 2 -9.05 -24.88 16.31
C LYS A 2 -9.57 -24.76 14.87
N ALA A 3 -10.80 -25.23 14.60
CA ALA A 3 -11.38 -25.22 13.26
C ALA A 3 -11.50 -23.79 12.69
N GLY A 4 -11.94 -22.82 13.50
CA GLY A 4 -12.05 -21.43 13.08
C GLY A 4 -10.71 -20.77 12.74
N THR A 5 -9.65 -21.08 13.49
CA THR A 5 -8.30 -20.60 13.18
C THR A 5 -7.80 -21.17 11.84
N ALA A 6 -8.02 -22.46 11.60
CA ALA A 6 -7.64 -23.10 10.34
C ALA A 6 -8.37 -22.47 9.14
N GLN A 7 -9.68 -22.27 9.26
CA GLN A 7 -10.48 -21.60 8.23
C GLN A 7 -9.98 -20.19 7.92
N LYS A 8 -9.71 -19.39 8.96
CA LYS A 8 -9.18 -18.03 8.79
C LYS A 8 -7.84 -18.03 8.07
N LEU A 9 -6.93 -18.94 8.42
CA LEU A 9 -5.63 -19.04 7.77
C LEU A 9 -5.78 -19.40 6.29
N VAL A 10 -6.61 -20.39 5.97
CA VAL A 10 -6.86 -20.80 4.58
C VAL A 10 -7.48 -19.66 3.77
N LEU A 11 -8.51 -18.99 4.31
CA LEU A 11 -9.15 -17.85 3.62
C LEU A 11 -8.18 -16.69 3.41
N ASN A 12 -7.36 -16.35 4.42
CA ASN A 12 -6.32 -15.33 4.30
C ASN A 12 -5.28 -15.69 3.23
N MET A 13 -4.85 -16.96 3.16
CA MET A 13 -3.90 -17.42 2.15
C MET A 13 -4.48 -17.33 0.73
N ILE A 14 -5.71 -17.78 0.53
CA ILE A 14 -6.38 -17.71 -0.79
C ILE A 14 -6.52 -16.25 -1.22
N THR A 15 -7.17 -15.41 -0.40
CA THR A 15 -7.42 -14.00 -0.75
C THR A 15 -6.13 -13.22 -0.99
N THR A 16 -5.11 -13.42 -0.16
CA THR A 16 -3.81 -12.76 -0.34
C THR A 16 -3.13 -13.21 -1.63
N SER A 17 -3.11 -14.52 -1.92
CA SER A 17 -2.48 -15.06 -3.13
C SER A 17 -3.17 -14.58 -4.39
N THR A 18 -4.51 -14.53 -4.40
CA THR A 18 -5.29 -13.99 -5.52
C THR A 18 -4.98 -12.51 -5.76
N MET A 19 -4.93 -11.70 -4.69
CA MET A 19 -4.63 -10.26 -4.82
C MET A 19 -3.20 -9.98 -5.32
N ILE A 20 -2.24 -10.86 -4.99
CA ILE A 20 -0.88 -10.79 -5.54
C ILE A 20 -0.90 -11.09 -7.04
N GLN A 21 -1.61 -12.14 -7.47
CA GLN A 21 -1.67 -12.54 -8.89
C GLN A 21 -2.38 -11.51 -9.78
N LEU A 22 -3.34 -10.75 -9.26
CA LEU A 22 -3.99 -9.66 -9.99
C LEU A 22 -3.04 -8.48 -10.31
N GLY A 23 -1.85 -8.43 -9.72
CA GLY A 23 -0.72 -7.60 -10.19
C GLY A 23 -0.83 -6.09 -9.96
N GLY A 24 -1.91 -5.58 -9.35
CA GLY A 24 -2.12 -4.14 -9.13
C GLY A 24 -2.01 -3.66 -7.68
N HIS A 25 -2.29 -4.52 -6.70
CA HIS A 25 -2.48 -4.10 -5.30
C HIS A 25 -1.21 -4.22 -4.44
N ILE A 26 -0.24 -5.03 -4.88
CA ILE A 26 0.98 -5.35 -4.13
C ILE A 26 2.20 -5.05 -5.01
N LYS A 27 3.17 -4.34 -4.44
CA LYS A 27 4.50 -4.12 -5.03
C LYS A 27 5.55 -4.72 -4.10
N GLY A 28 6.26 -5.76 -4.54
CA GLY A 28 7.13 -6.55 -3.67
C GLY A 28 6.35 -7.16 -2.52
N ASN A 29 6.64 -6.76 -1.28
CA ASN A 29 5.90 -7.13 -0.07
C ASN A 29 5.04 -5.99 0.51
N LYS A 30 4.90 -4.88 -0.21
CA LYS A 30 4.16 -3.69 0.23
C LYS A 30 2.77 -3.64 -0.42
N MET A 31 1.74 -3.36 0.38
CA MET A 31 0.39 -3.09 -0.12
C MET A 31 0.29 -1.64 -0.58
N VAL A 32 0.35 -1.43 -1.89
CA VAL A 32 0.42 -0.08 -2.49
C VAL A 32 -0.95 0.49 -2.87
N ASP A 33 -1.97 -0.36 -2.90
CA ASP A 33 -3.34 0.04 -3.22
C ASP A 33 -4.26 -0.04 -2.01
N MET A 34 -3.91 0.69 -0.95
CA MET A 34 -4.70 0.73 0.27
C MET A 34 -5.59 1.96 0.32
N GLN A 35 -6.80 1.80 0.87
CA GLN A 35 -7.65 2.94 1.19
C GLN A 35 -7.15 3.64 2.45
N LEU A 36 -6.86 4.94 2.34
CA LEU A 36 -6.34 5.75 3.43
C LEU A 36 -7.49 6.29 4.30
N SER A 37 -8.18 5.41 5.02
CA SER A 37 -9.38 5.75 5.79
C SER A 37 -9.11 6.34 7.18
N ASN A 38 -7.86 6.36 7.64
CA ASN A 38 -7.48 6.89 8.94
C ASN A 38 -6.02 7.35 8.97
N ASN A 39 -5.65 8.08 10.04
CA ASN A 39 -4.32 8.65 10.21
C ASN A 39 -3.20 7.59 10.25
N LYS A 40 -3.47 6.38 10.74
CA LYS A 40 -2.48 5.28 10.75
C LYS A 40 -2.18 4.80 9.32
N LEU A 41 -3.20 4.66 8.48
CA LEU A 41 -3.02 4.25 7.10
C LEU A 41 -2.38 5.38 6.28
N PHE A 42 -2.73 6.63 6.57
CA PHE A 42 -2.07 7.80 6.00
C PHE A 42 -0.57 7.81 6.32
N ASP A 43 -0.19 7.72 7.60
CA ASP A 43 1.22 7.68 8.02
C ASP A 43 1.98 6.48 7.43
N ARG A 44 1.33 5.32 7.32
CA ARG A 44 1.90 4.15 6.65
C ARG A 44 2.17 4.43 5.17
N GLY A 45 1.23 5.06 4.46
CA GLY A 45 1.40 5.45 3.06
C GLY A 45 2.55 6.43 2.88
N THR A 46 2.65 7.45 3.73
CA THR A 46 3.74 8.43 3.72
C THR A 46 5.10 7.75 3.87
N LYS A 47 5.24 6.85 4.86
CA LYS A 47 6.47 6.06 5.06
C LYS A 47 6.82 5.19 3.86
N MET A 48 5.83 4.61 3.19
CA MET A 48 6.07 3.82 1.97
C MET A 48 6.63 4.68 0.85
N ILE A 49 6.08 5.88 0.63
CA ILE A 49 6.54 6.82 -0.41
C ILE A 49 7.95 7.31 -0.09
N MET A 50 8.20 7.75 1.15
CA MET A 50 9.54 8.20 1.58
C MET A 50 10.60 7.12 1.32
N ALA A 51 10.31 5.87 1.70
CA ALA A 51 11.25 4.77 1.52
C ALA A 51 11.45 4.34 0.06
N GLU A 52 10.52 4.68 -0.84
CA GLU A 52 10.61 4.30 -2.26
C GLU A 52 11.26 5.39 -3.11
N LEU A 53 11.02 6.66 -2.78
CA LEU A 53 11.47 7.83 -3.55
C LEU A 53 12.66 8.57 -2.91
N ASP A 54 13.03 8.19 -1.68
CA ASP A 54 14.07 8.86 -0.87
C ASP A 54 13.84 10.36 -0.70
N ILE A 55 12.58 10.73 -0.41
CA ILE A 55 12.13 12.13 -0.26
C ILE A 55 11.79 12.47 1.20
N PRO A 56 11.84 13.76 1.59
CA PRO A 56 11.39 14.19 2.90
C PRO A 56 9.90 13.93 3.12
N ARG A 57 9.52 13.76 4.39
CA ARG A 57 8.15 13.47 4.81
C ARG A 57 7.13 14.49 4.29
N THR A 58 7.49 15.77 4.32
CA THR A 58 6.63 16.87 3.88
C THR A 58 6.20 16.70 2.42
N GLU A 59 7.15 16.39 1.54
CA GLU A 59 6.90 16.14 0.12
C GLU A 59 6.08 14.87 -0.11
N ALA A 60 6.38 13.79 0.63
CA ALA A 60 5.60 12.56 0.58
C ALA A 60 4.15 12.75 1.04
N GLU A 61 3.91 13.56 2.07
CA GLU A 61 2.56 13.90 2.55
C GLU A 61 1.79 14.70 1.52
N THR A 62 2.42 15.69 0.88
CA THR A 62 1.79 16.46 -0.21
C THR A 62 1.39 15.53 -1.36
N LEU A 63 2.30 14.67 -1.82
CA LEU A 63 2.01 13.70 -2.88
C LEU A 63 0.86 12.76 -2.51
N LEU A 64 0.84 12.26 -1.27
CA LEU A 64 -0.20 11.36 -0.80
C LEU A 64 -1.57 12.06 -0.66
N GLN A 65 -1.59 13.34 -0.30
CA GLN A 65 -2.82 14.15 -0.26
C GLN A 65 -3.38 14.42 -1.66
N THR A 66 -2.50 14.71 -2.63
CA THR A 66 -2.90 14.97 -4.02
C THR A 66 -3.46 13.73 -4.70
N TYR A 67 -2.74 12.60 -4.64
CA TYR A 67 -3.09 11.41 -5.40
C TYR A 67 -3.92 10.38 -4.62
N LYS A 68 -4.02 10.53 -3.29
CA LYS A 68 -4.81 9.68 -2.36
C LYS A 68 -4.49 8.18 -2.43
N ASN A 69 -3.41 7.80 -3.11
CA ASN A 69 -3.01 6.44 -3.37
C ASN A 69 -1.49 6.37 -3.51
N VAL A 70 -0.85 5.41 -2.84
CA VAL A 70 0.61 5.28 -2.79
C VAL A 70 1.18 4.97 -4.17
N ARG A 71 0.55 4.08 -4.93
CA ARG A 71 0.99 3.71 -6.28
C ARG A 71 0.92 4.88 -7.25
N LEU A 72 -0.21 5.61 -7.26
CA LEU A 72 -0.37 6.78 -8.12
C LEU A 72 0.62 7.89 -7.75
N ALA A 73 0.84 8.13 -6.45
CA ALA A 73 1.82 9.10 -5.99
C ALA A 73 3.23 8.79 -6.50
N ILE A 74 3.67 7.53 -6.40
CA ILE A 74 4.99 7.10 -6.88
C ILE A 74 5.09 7.20 -8.42
N GLN A 75 4.06 6.79 -9.15
CA GLN A 75 4.06 6.85 -10.61
C GLN A 75 4.11 8.28 -11.15
N ASN A 76 3.31 9.19 -10.58
CA ASN A 76 3.30 10.58 -11.03
C ASN A 76 4.61 11.30 -10.69
N TYR A 77 5.24 10.97 -9.56
CA TYR A 77 6.54 11.53 -9.21
C TYR A 77 7.64 11.12 -10.20
N ASN A 78 7.66 9.84 -10.58
CA ASN A 78 8.65 9.31 -11.53
C ASN A 78 8.42 9.78 -12.97
N ASN A 79 7.17 10.03 -13.37
CA ASN A 79 6.84 10.51 -14.70
C ASN A 79 7.02 12.04 -14.87
N GLY A 80 7.11 12.78 -13.77
CA GLY A 80 7.30 14.24 -13.77
C GLY A 80 8.77 14.70 -13.73
N ARG A 81 9.72 13.76 -13.77
CA ARG A 81 11.16 13.98 -13.95
C ARG A 81 11.61 13.43 -15.29
#